data_AF-A0A6G9XRZ1-F1
#
_entry.id   AF-A0A6G9XRZ1-F1
#
_cell.length_a   1.000
_cell.length_b   1.000
_cell.length_c   1.000
_cell.angle_alpha   90.00
_cell.angle_beta   90.00
_cell.angle_gamma   90.00
#
_symmetry.space_group_name_H-M   'P 1'
#
loop_
_entity.id
_entity.type
_entity.pdbx_description
1 polymer ?
#
loop_
_entity_poly.entity_id
_entity_poly.type
_entity_poly.pdbx_seq_one_letter_code
_entity_poly.pdbx_strand_id
1 'polypeptide(L)'
;MAPAEPLALPDSTRTIRVWVWGSNYSYTLEAQLVASNGKVHTIPFGSLEYLGWRHLTVNIPSIVEALSLARFVVRTAPSERAHDFQIYFDEITALAGVPQTYDRVDLLDPDKVNELWNA
;
A
#
# COMPACT_ATOMS: atom_id res chain seq x y z
N MET A 1 -5.13 12.44 -11.23
CA MET A 1 -6.59 12.25 -11.37
C MET A 1 -7.09 11.72 -10.03
N ALA A 2 -7.84 12.51 -9.27
CA ALA A 2 -8.53 11.99 -8.09
C ALA A 2 -9.88 11.43 -8.53
N PRO A 3 -10.40 10.35 -7.92
CA PRO A 3 -11.78 9.94 -8.13
C PRO A 3 -12.73 11.10 -7.76
N ALA A 4 -13.88 11.18 -8.43
CA ALA A 4 -14.87 12.23 -8.20
C ALA A 4 -15.41 12.23 -6.76
N GLU A 5 -15.34 11.07 -6.10
CA GLU A 5 -15.70 10.85 -4.71
C GLU A 5 -14.63 9.94 -4.05
N PRO A 6 -14.23 10.20 -2.79
CA PRO A 6 -13.35 9.31 -2.05
C PRO A 6 -13.88 7.87 -2.01
N LEU A 7 -13.01 6.89 -2.20
CA LEU A 7 -13.37 5.47 -2.17
C LEU A 7 -13.51 5.00 -0.72
N ALA A 8 -14.73 4.72 -0.27
CA ALA A 8 -14.98 4.17 1.06
C ALA A 8 -14.22 2.85 1.27
N LEU A 9 -13.43 2.78 2.36
CA LEU A 9 -12.75 1.56 2.79
C LEU A 9 -13.65 0.81 3.78
N PRO A 10 -13.55 -0.53 3.86
CA PRO A 10 -14.23 -1.29 4.91
C PRO A 10 -13.83 -0.79 6.31
N ASP A 11 -14.79 -0.71 7.24
CA ASP A 11 -14.57 -0.20 8.60
C ASP A 11 -13.50 -0.98 9.39
N SER A 12 -13.29 -2.25 9.04
CA SER A 12 -12.29 -3.10 9.66
C SER A 12 -10.88 -2.88 9.13
N THR A 13 -10.67 -2.02 8.12
CA THR A 13 -9.37 -1.84 7.45
C THR A 13 -8.28 -1.42 8.43
N ARG A 14 -7.25 -2.26 8.54
CA ARG A 14 -6.02 -2.02 9.32
C ARG A 14 -4.79 -1.90 8.43
N THR A 15 -4.86 -2.36 7.19
CA THR A 15 -3.73 -2.32 6.26
C THR A 15 -4.23 -1.97 4.87
N ILE A 16 -3.50 -1.10 4.17
CA ILE A 16 -3.68 -0.86 2.74
C ILE A 16 -2.42 -1.34 2.04
N ARG A 17 -2.60 -2.03 0.91
CA ARG A 17 -1.51 -2.36 0.01
C ARG A 17 -1.83 -2.00 -1.42
N VAL A 18 -0.80 -1.85 -2.22
CA VAL A 18 -0.91 -1.59 -3.65
C VAL A 18 0.35 -2.06 -4.35
N TRP A 19 0.21 -2.61 -5.56
CA TRP A 19 1.34 -2.83 -6.45
C TRP A 19 1.66 -1.54 -7.19
N VAL A 20 2.93 -1.15 -7.16
CA VAL A 20 3.40 0.08 -7.79
C VAL A 20 4.66 -0.22 -8.58
N TRP A 21 4.64 0.15 -9.85
CA TRP A 21 5.83 0.07 -10.69
C TRP A 21 6.75 1.27 -10.44
N GLY A 22 8.02 0.99 -10.16
CA GLY A 22 9.08 1.98 -9.99
C GLY A 22 10.03 2.01 -11.19
N SER A 23 10.43 3.22 -11.58
CA SER A 23 11.45 3.52 -12.60
C SER A 23 12.76 4.03 -12.02
N ASN A 24 12.98 3.83 -10.71
CA ASN A 24 14.18 4.29 -10.00
C ASN A 24 14.37 5.82 -9.98
N TYR A 25 13.28 6.57 -9.87
CA TYR A 25 13.32 8.00 -9.55
C TYR A 25 13.23 8.19 -8.03
N SER A 26 13.85 9.26 -7.51
CA SER A 26 13.77 9.66 -6.11
C SER A 26 12.41 10.31 -5.80
N TYR A 27 11.37 9.49 -5.90
CA TYR A 27 9.99 9.84 -5.62
C TYR A 27 9.49 9.09 -4.39
N THR A 28 8.48 9.64 -3.72
CA THR A 28 7.77 8.96 -2.64
C THR A 28 6.29 8.84 -2.94
N LEU A 29 5.66 7.81 -2.39
CA LEU A 29 4.22 7.60 -2.46
C LEU A 29 3.57 7.87 -1.11
N GLU A 30 2.46 8.59 -1.14
CA GLU A 30 1.57 8.81 0.00
C GLU A 30 0.12 8.51 -0.41
N ALA A 31 -0.71 8.07 0.54
CA ALA A 31 -2.16 8.05 0.40
C ALA A 31 -2.80 9.11 1.29
N GLN A 32 -3.80 9.81 0.77
CA GLN A 32 -4.66 10.68 1.57
C GLN A 32 -5.97 9.95 1.89
N LEU A 33 -6.21 9.75 3.18
CA LEU A 33 -7.40 9.12 3.72
C LEU A 33 -8.27 10.19 4.38
N VAL A 34 -9.58 10.14 4.16
CA VAL A 34 -10.56 11.05 4.75
C VAL A 34 -11.37 10.26 5.77
N ALA A 35 -11.37 10.70 7.02
CA ALA A 35 -12.20 10.12 8.06
C ALA A 35 -13.65 10.63 7.97
N SER A 36 -14.57 9.90 8.60
CA SER A 36 -15.99 10.25 8.79
C SER A 36 -16.24 11.71 9.21
N ASN A 37 -15.37 12.27 10.05
CA ASN A 37 -15.43 13.65 10.55
C ASN A 37 -14.83 14.70 9.59
N GLY A 38 -14.44 14.29 8.38
CA GLY A 38 -13.82 15.14 7.36
C GLY A 38 -12.31 15.37 7.54
N LYS A 39 -11.68 14.82 8.59
CA LYS A 39 -10.23 14.96 8.81
C LYS A 39 -9.44 14.18 7.76
N VAL A 40 -8.44 14.84 7.18
CA VAL A 40 -7.52 14.23 6.22
C VAL A 40 -6.29 13.69 6.94
N HIS A 41 -5.99 12.42 6.72
CA HIS A 41 -4.79 11.73 7.17
C HIS A 41 -3.89 11.44 5.96
N THR A 42 -2.63 11.87 6.02
CA THR A 42 -1.63 11.54 4.99
C THR A 42 -0.78 10.39 5.49
N ILE A 43 -0.82 9.27 4.78
CA ILE A 43 -0.15 8.02 5.14
C ILE A 43 0.98 7.75 4.15
N PRO A 44 2.25 7.76 4.58
CA PRO A 44 3.38 7.48 3.71
C PRO A 44 3.46 5.98 3.38
N PHE A 45 3.58 5.64 2.10
CA PHE A 45 3.86 4.28 1.62
C PHE A 45 5.37 4.04 1.47
N GLY A 46 6.16 5.08 1.18
CA GLY A 46 7.62 5.01 1.11
C GLY A 46 8.20 5.44 -0.23
N SER A 47 9.45 5.05 -0.47
CA SER A 47 10.22 5.40 -1.67
C SER A 47 9.80 4.57 -2.89
N LEU A 48 9.80 5.21 -4.06
CA LEU A 48 9.65 4.60 -5.38
C LEU A 48 11.00 4.45 -6.12
N GLU A 49 12.11 4.61 -5.40
CA GLU A 49 13.48 4.45 -5.88
C GLU A 49 13.85 2.96 -5.98
N TYR A 50 13.15 2.27 -6.89
CA TYR A 50 13.38 0.89 -7.25
C TYR A 50 12.96 0.65 -8.69
N LEU A 51 13.42 -0.47 -9.28
CA LEU A 51 13.03 -0.88 -10.63
C LEU A 51 11.98 -1.99 -10.58
N GLY A 52 10.94 -1.86 -11.42
CA GLY A 52 9.92 -2.88 -11.61
C GLY A 52 8.78 -2.81 -10.60
N TRP A 53 8.00 -3.89 -10.52
CA TRP A 53 6.84 -3.98 -9.62
C TRP A 53 7.27 -4.29 -8.19
N ARG A 54 6.77 -3.50 -7.23
CA ARG A 54 6.82 -3.84 -5.82
C ARG A 54 5.48 -3.63 -5.16
N HIS A 55 5.27 -4.40 -4.12
CA HIS A 55 4.09 -4.35 -3.31
C HIS A 55 4.36 -3.45 -2.09
N LEU A 56 3.72 -2.28 -2.05
CA LEU A 56 3.86 -1.33 -0.96
C LEU A 56 2.70 -1.52 0.01
N THR A 57 3.01 -1.69 1.29
CA THR A 57 2.05 -2.00 2.35
C THR A 57 2.21 -0.99 3.48
N VAL A 58 1.09 -0.45 3.98
CA VAL A 58 1.09 0.41 5.15
C VAL A 58 0.00 0.02 6.14
N ASN A 59 0.35 0.07 7.42
CA ASN A 59 -0.59 -0.17 8.50
C ASN A 59 -1.25 1.16 8.90
N ILE A 60 -2.57 1.14 8.96
CA ILE A 60 -3.38 2.25 9.46
C ILE A 60 -3.43 2.13 11.00
N PRO A 61 -3.16 3.21 11.74
CA PRO A 61 -3.32 3.23 13.18
C PRO A 61 -4.74 2.81 13.60
N SER A 62 -4.88 2.08 14.70
CA SER A 62 -6.16 1.48 15.08
C SER A 62 -7.24 2.46 15.51
N ILE A 63 -6.87 3.73 15.73
CA ILE A 63 -7.69 4.79 16.31
C ILE A 63 -8.55 5.54 15.30
N VAL A 64 -8.45 5.23 14.01
CA VAL A 64 -9.13 5.99 12.97
C VAL A 64 -10.45 5.30 12.61
N GLU A 65 -11.56 6.03 12.74
CA GLU A 65 -12.92 5.63 12.32
C GLU A 65 -13.01 5.43 10.80
N ALA A 66 -14.17 5.01 10.30
CA ALA A 66 -14.49 4.82 8.88
C ALA A 66 -13.70 5.77 7.95
N LEU A 67 -12.87 5.17 7.09
CA LEU A 67 -11.93 5.87 6.22
C LEU A 67 -12.35 5.75 4.76
N SER A 68 -12.10 6.81 4.00
CA SER A 68 -12.20 6.77 2.54
C SER A 68 -10.86 7.14 1.92
N LEU A 69 -10.40 6.38 0.93
CA LEU A 69 -9.22 6.70 0.14
C LEU A 69 -9.56 7.82 -0.86
N ALA A 70 -9.03 9.02 -0.63
CA ALA A 70 -9.27 10.17 -1.51
C ALA A 70 -8.34 10.18 -2.72
N ARG A 71 -7.04 9.94 -2.52
CA ARG A 71 -6.05 9.90 -3.61
C ARG A 71 -4.72 9.31 -3.17
N PHE A 72 -3.98 8.80 -4.14
CA PHE A 72 -2.53 8.66 -4.05
C PHE A 72 -1.84 9.96 -4.49
N VAL A 73 -0.74 10.29 -3.82
CA VAL A 73 0.10 11.44 -4.10
C VAL A 73 1.52 10.93 -4.30
N VAL A 74 2.05 11.16 -5.50
CA VAL A 74 3.47 10.95 -5.80
C VAL A 74 4.19 12.27 -5.57
N ARG A 75 5.25 12.26 -4.77
CA ARG A 75 6.09 13.44 -4.52
C ARG A 75 7.47 13.24 -5.10
N THR A 76 7.98 14.29 -5.72
CA THR A 76 9.34 14.39 -6.23
C THR A 76 10.26 14.97 -5.17
N ALA A 77 11.42 14.35 -4.93
CA ALA A 77 12.47 14.98 -4.15
C ALA A 77 13.02 16.23 -4.88
N PRO A 78 13.34 17.33 -4.18
CA PRO A 78 13.84 18.55 -4.82
C PRO A 78 15.14 18.36 -5.63
N SER A 79 15.93 17.33 -5.29
CA SER A 79 17.17 16.97 -5.98
C SER A 79 16.97 16.10 -7.22
N GLU A 80 15.77 15.54 -7.41
CA GLU A 80 15.47 14.67 -8.54
C GLU A 80 15.28 15.49 -9.82
N ARG A 81 15.68 14.92 -10.97
CA ARG A 81 15.60 15.65 -12.24
C ARG A 81 14.13 15.78 -12.68
N ALA A 82 13.79 16.95 -13.20
CA ALA A 82 12.51 17.12 -13.87
C ALA A 82 12.52 16.35 -15.19
N HIS A 83 11.74 15.28 -15.26
CA HIS A 83 11.57 14.44 -16.45
C HIS A 83 10.12 13.98 -16.56
N ASP A 84 9.70 13.67 -17.79
CA ASP A 84 8.48 12.94 -18.02
C ASP A 84 8.61 11.55 -17.38
N PHE A 85 7.60 11.16 -16.61
CA PHE A 85 7.57 9.86 -15.98
C PHE A 85 6.21 9.20 -16.16
N GLN A 86 6.22 7.87 -16.14
CA GLN A 86 5.03 7.05 -16.08
C GLN A 86 5.03 6.31 -14.76
N ILE A 87 3.86 6.18 -14.14
CA ILE A 87 3.67 5.37 -12.95
C ILE A 87 2.46 4.47 -13.18
N TYR A 88 2.58 3.23 -12.74
CA TYR A 88 1.54 2.22 -12.86
C TYR A 88 1.18 1.71 -11.47
N PHE A 89 -0.12 1.59 -11.24
CA PHE A 89 -0.69 1.02 -10.02
C PHE A 89 -1.48 -0.21 -10.42
N ASP A 90 -1.43 -1.24 -9.60
CA ASP A 90 -2.26 -2.44 -9.73
C ASP A 90 -2.71 -2.93 -8.35
N GLU A 91 -3.83 -3.66 -8.32
CA GLU A 91 -4.40 -4.37 -7.16
C GLU A 91 -4.32 -3.57 -5.83
N ILE A 92 -5.08 -2.49 -5.75
CA ILE A 92 -5.27 -1.76 -4.48
C ILE A 92 -6.13 -2.63 -3.55
N THR A 93 -5.59 -3.00 -2.39
CA THR A 93 -6.25 -3.88 -1.43
C THR A 93 -6.38 -3.23 -0.06
N ALA A 94 -7.56 -3.33 0.56
CA ALA A 94 -7.80 -2.99 1.96
C ALA A 94 -8.00 -4.27 2.78
N LEU A 95 -7.26 -4.42 3.88
CA LEU A 95 -7.22 -5.63 4.69
C LEU A 95 -7.58 -5.32 6.14
N ALA A 96 -8.31 -6.24 6.78
CA ALA A 96 -8.75 -6.09 8.17
C ALA A 96 -7.66 -6.32 9.23
N GLY A 97 -6.45 -6.70 8.81
CA GLY A 97 -5.31 -6.97 9.69
C GLY A 97 -4.00 -6.83 8.94
N VAL A 98 -2.89 -6.93 9.67
CA VAL A 98 -1.57 -6.98 9.05
C VAL A 98 -1.50 -8.30 8.26
N PRO A 99 -1.32 -8.27 6.94
CA PRO A 99 -1.09 -9.50 6.19
C PRO A 99 0.17 -10.14 6.77
N GLN A 100 0.01 -11.34 7.33
CA GLN A 100 1.14 -12.21 7.59
C GLN A 100 1.80 -12.43 6.23
N THR A 101 3.08 -12.10 6.09
CA THR A 101 3.83 -12.53 4.92
C THR A 101 3.83 -14.05 4.96
N TYR A 102 2.92 -14.68 4.21
CA TYR A 102 2.99 -16.10 3.98
C TYR A 102 4.12 -16.32 2.97
N ASP A 103 5.35 -16.25 3.47
CA ASP A 103 6.53 -16.55 2.67
C ASP A 103 6.45 -18.03 2.29
N ARG A 104 6.25 -18.30 0.99
CA ARG A 104 6.23 -19.67 0.43
C ARG A 104 7.53 -20.44 0.66
N VAL A 105 8.54 -19.83 1.27
CA VAL A 105 9.75 -20.50 1.75
C VAL A 105 9.40 -21.59 2.77
N ASP A 106 8.38 -21.37 3.59
CA ASP A 106 7.90 -22.33 4.58
C ASP A 106 7.23 -23.58 3.97
N LEU A 107 6.80 -23.50 2.70
CA LEU A 107 6.26 -24.64 1.94
C LEU A 107 7.36 -25.48 1.27
N LEU A 108 8.60 -25.02 1.29
CA LEU A 108 9.76 -25.80 0.85
C LEU A 108 10.38 -26.58 2.01
N ASP A 109 9.97 -26.29 3.25
CA ASP A 109 10.38 -27.03 4.44
C ASP A 109 9.56 -28.33 4.53
N PRO A 110 10.18 -29.51 4.32
CA PRO A 110 9.48 -30.79 4.36
C PRO A 110 8.81 -31.06 5.70
N ASP A 111 9.35 -30.51 6.79
CA ASP A 111 8.86 -30.76 8.15
C ASP A 111 7.54 -30.02 8.39
N LYS A 112 7.44 -28.76 7.96
CA LYS A 112 6.18 -27.99 8.02
C LYS A 112 5.10 -28.53 7.09
N VAL A 113 5.49 -29.02 5.92
CA VAL A 113 4.55 -29.67 4.99
C VAL A 113 3.94 -30.92 5.63
N ASN A 114 4.76 -31.77 6.25
CA ASN A 114 4.26 -32.97 6.93
C ASN A 114 3.34 -32.66 8.12
N GLU A 115 3.58 -31.57 8.85
CA GLU A 115 2.71 -31.14 9.96
C GLU A 115 1.33 -30.69 9.46
N LEU A 116 1.27 -30.01 8.31
CA LEU A 116 0.02 -29.52 7.71
C LEU A 116 -0.85 -30.62 7.08
N TRP A 117 -0.25 -31.70 6.57
CA TRP A 117 -0.98 -32.80 5.92
C TRP A 117 -1.44 -33.90 6.89
N ASN A 118 -0.87 -33.97 8.09
CA ASN A 118 -1.21 -34.98 9.10
C ASN A 118 -2.06 -34.42 10.27
N ALA A 119 -2.59 -33.20 10.12
CA ALA A 119 -3.49 -32.56 11.07
C ALA A 119 -4.97 -32.78 10.71
#